data_AF-A0A9Q9HHY4-F1
#
_entry.id   AF-A0A9Q9HHY4-F1
#
_cell.length_a   1.000
_cell.length_b   1.000
_cell.length_c   1.000
_cell.angle_alpha   90.00
_cell.angle_beta   90.00
_cell.angle_gamma   90.00
#
_symmetry.space_group_name_H-M   'P 1'
#
loop_
_entity.id
_entity.type
_entity.pdbx_description
1 polymer ?
#
loop_
_entity_poly.entity_id
_entity_poly.type
_entity_poly.pdbx_seq_one_letter_code
_entity_poly.pdbx_strand_id
1 'polypeptide(L)'
;MFDLHHDPLKDLREFFHLRSEALQNASALLGGQPGVRCVHALMDDLAIQPKLTRRMERNLTRLHELLTLENVHDPERIEAACFAEIDPNSPIVEDICLLSDEFIDHLRALFIAQEVSSTEPSPA
;
A
#
# COMPACT_ATOMS: atom_id res chain seq x y z
N MET A 1 29.15 -1.37 3.98
CA MET A 1 28.51 -1.74 5.25
C MET A 1 27.02 -1.78 4.96
N PHE A 2 26.33 -2.83 5.42
CA PHE A 2 24.96 -3.27 5.11
C PHE A 2 24.81 -4.17 3.87
N ASP A 3 25.29 -5.41 3.98
CA ASP A 3 24.52 -6.54 3.44
C ASP A 3 23.37 -6.80 4.41
N LEU A 4 22.31 -5.98 4.31
CA LEU A 4 21.01 -6.36 4.85
C LEU A 4 20.46 -7.37 3.85
N HIS A 5 20.25 -8.61 4.29
CA HIS A 5 19.28 -9.46 3.61
C HIS A 5 17.94 -8.71 3.63
N HIS A 6 17.66 -7.98 2.55
CA HIS A 6 16.44 -7.22 2.35
C HIS A 6 15.32 -8.24 2.26
N ASP A 7 14.54 -8.36 3.33
CA ASP A 7 13.29 -9.11 3.34
C ASP A 7 12.19 -8.09 3.03
N PRO A 8 11.70 -8.00 1.79
CA PRO A 8 10.78 -6.94 1.41
C PRO A 8 9.46 -7.01 2.17
N LEU A 9 9.07 -8.19 2.67
CA LEU A 9 7.88 -8.34 3.48
C LEU A 9 8.11 -7.80 4.89
N LYS A 10 9.31 -7.92 5.43
CA LYS A 10 9.68 -7.30 6.72
C LYS A 10 9.72 -5.78 6.58
N ASP A 11 10.30 -5.27 5.51
CA ASP A 11 10.42 -3.83 5.29
C ASP A 11 9.03 -3.20 5.06
N LEU A 12 8.15 -3.89 4.34
CA LEU A 12 6.74 -3.49 4.22
C LEU A 12 6.03 -3.44 5.59
N ARG A 13 6.30 -4.39 6.50
CA ARG A 13 5.72 -4.35 7.86
C ARG A 13 6.22 -3.15 8.64
N GLU A 14 7.51 -2.85 8.56
CA GLU A 14 8.11 -1.70 9.23
C GLU A 14 7.52 -0.39 8.70
N PHE A 15 7.35 -0.26 7.38
CA PHE A 15 6.65 0.85 6.75
C PHE A 15 5.21 1.01 7.28
N PHE A 16 4.40 -0.05 7.29
CA PHE A 16 3.03 0.01 7.82
C PHE A 16 2.97 0.39 9.30
N HIS A 17 3.98 -0.02 10.08
CA HIS A 17 4.07 0.35 11.49
C HIS A 17 4.40 1.84 11.66
N LEU A 18 5.44 2.32 10.97
CA LEU A 18 5.93 3.70 11.04
C LEU A 18 4.94 4.71 10.44
N ARG A 19 4.23 4.33 9.38
CA ARG A 19 3.29 5.19 8.64
C ARG A 19 1.82 4.90 8.96
N SER A 20 1.53 4.17 10.03
CA SER A 20 0.18 3.71 10.36
C SER A 20 -0.88 4.82 10.40
N GLU A 21 -0.58 5.95 11.06
CA GLU A 21 -1.49 7.10 11.12
C GLU A 21 -1.68 7.76 9.75
N ALA A 22 -0.58 7.99 9.02
CA ALA A 22 -0.62 8.58 7.69
C ALA A 22 -1.44 7.73 6.70
N LEU A 23 -1.27 6.40 6.71
CA LEU A 23 -2.01 5.47 5.86
C LEU A 23 -3.52 5.49 6.18
N GLN A 24 -3.88 5.54 7.46
CA GLN A 24 -5.29 5.64 7.87
C GLN A 24 -5.91 6.97 7.48
N ASN A 25 -5.21 8.09 7.72
CA ASN A 25 -5.69 9.43 7.40
C ASN A 25 -5.84 9.62 5.89
N ALA A 26 -4.84 9.21 5.10
CA ALA A 26 -4.90 9.24 3.65
C ALA A 26 -6.05 8.37 3.12
N SER A 27 -6.22 7.16 3.65
CA SER A 27 -7.31 6.27 3.21
C SER A 27 -8.70 6.75 3.62
N ALA A 28 -8.81 7.43 4.76
CA ALA A 28 -10.04 8.09 5.17
C ALA A 28 -10.38 9.26 4.25
N LEU A 29 -9.39 10.07 3.88
CA LEU A 29 -9.57 11.22 3.01
C LEU A 29 -9.93 10.80 1.57
N LEU A 30 -9.27 9.77 1.04
CA LEU A 30 -9.40 9.37 -0.36
C LEU A 30 -10.52 8.36 -0.61
N GLY A 31 -10.85 7.51 0.36
CA GLY A 31 -11.77 6.37 0.16
C GLY A 31 -12.74 6.16 1.31
N GLY A 32 -12.82 7.11 2.24
CA GLY A 32 -13.69 7.05 3.40
C GLY A 32 -13.49 5.78 4.25
N GLN A 33 -14.59 5.32 4.84
CA GLN A 33 -14.58 4.12 5.68
C GLN A 33 -14.13 2.83 4.97
N PRO A 34 -14.50 2.58 3.69
CA PRO A 34 -13.94 1.46 2.92
C PRO A 34 -12.41 1.49 2.84
N GLY A 35 -11.80 2.66 2.61
CA GLY A 35 -10.35 2.82 2.57
C GLY A 35 -9.69 2.48 3.91
N VAL A 36 -10.20 3.04 5.00
CA VAL A 36 -9.67 2.77 6.36
C VAL A 36 -9.75 1.29 6.72
N ARG A 37 -10.86 0.62 6.41
CA ARG A 37 -11.00 -0.83 6.65
C ARG A 37 -9.99 -1.66 5.85
N CYS A 38 -9.62 -1.20 4.65
CA CYS A 38 -8.57 -1.85 3.86
C CYS A 38 -7.22 -1.79 4.57
N VAL A 39 -6.84 -0.60 5.09
CA VAL A 39 -5.60 -0.41 5.84
C VAL A 39 -5.58 -1.24 7.12
N HIS A 40 -6.66 -1.24 7.90
CA HIS A 40 -6.73 -2.06 9.11
C HIS A 40 -6.58 -3.55 8.82
N ALA A 41 -7.28 -4.06 7.80
CA ALA A 41 -7.15 -5.45 7.40
C ALA A 41 -5.72 -5.79 6.96
N LEU A 42 -5.01 -4.88 6.29
CA LEU A 42 -3.60 -5.04 5.94
C LEU A 42 -2.71 -5.05 7.18
N MET A 43 -2.91 -4.14 8.12
CA MET A 43 -2.14 -4.09 9.37
C MET A 43 -2.31 -5.38 10.18
N ASP A 44 -3.54 -5.88 10.29
CA ASP A 44 -3.84 -7.15 10.98
C ASP A 44 -3.18 -8.34 10.28
N ASP A 45 -3.36 -8.46 8.95
CA ASP A 45 -2.77 -9.54 8.17
C ASP A 45 -1.22 -9.48 8.23
N LEU A 46 -0.62 -8.28 8.17
CA LEU A 46 0.82 -8.03 8.31
C LEU A 46 1.34 -8.23 9.74
N ALA A 47 0.49 -8.28 10.75
CA ALA A 47 0.92 -8.64 12.10
C ALA A 47 0.94 -10.16 12.30
N ILE A 48 0.03 -10.88 11.64
CA ILE A 48 -0.25 -12.30 11.93
C ILE A 48 0.42 -13.23 10.90
N GLN A 49 0.33 -12.92 9.61
CA GLN A 49 0.71 -13.85 8.55
C GLN A 49 2.23 -13.86 8.39
N PRO A 50 2.90 -15.02 8.38
CA PRO A 50 4.36 -15.09 8.19
C PRO A 50 4.78 -14.91 6.72
N LYS A 51 3.85 -15.02 5.78
CA LYS A 51 4.08 -14.93 4.33
C LYS A 51 3.00 -14.08 3.67
N LEU A 52 3.30 -13.56 2.48
CA LEU A 52 2.32 -12.85 1.68
C LEU A 52 1.22 -13.81 1.23
N THR A 53 -0.04 -13.41 1.42
CA THR A 53 -1.21 -14.18 1.00
C THR A 53 -1.91 -13.49 -0.16
N ARG A 54 -2.67 -14.24 -0.97
CA ARG A 54 -3.51 -13.66 -2.05
C ARG A 54 -4.50 -12.59 -1.57
N ARG A 55 -4.96 -12.69 -0.31
CA ARG A 55 -5.82 -11.67 0.30
C ARG A 55 -5.04 -10.39 0.55
N MET A 56 -3.84 -10.50 1.10
CA MET A 56 -2.94 -9.36 1.34
C MET A 56 -2.57 -8.69 0.02
N GLU A 57 -2.17 -9.44 -0.99
CA GLU A 57 -1.87 -8.91 -2.33
C GLU A 57 -3.03 -8.08 -2.87
N ARG A 58 -4.25 -8.63 -2.86
CA ARG A 58 -5.44 -7.90 -3.32
C ARG A 58 -5.68 -6.62 -2.52
N ASN A 59 -5.50 -6.66 -1.21
CA ASN A 59 -5.68 -5.47 -0.38
C ASN A 59 -4.56 -4.44 -0.61
N LEU A 60 -3.32 -4.88 -0.85
CA LEU A 60 -2.20 -4.01 -1.21
C LEU A 60 -2.45 -3.34 -2.56
N THR A 61 -2.94 -4.08 -3.55
CA THR A 61 -3.37 -3.52 -4.85
C THR A 61 -4.50 -2.51 -4.66
N ARG A 62 -5.50 -2.81 -3.84
CA ARG A 62 -6.60 -1.89 -3.56
C ARG A 62 -6.12 -0.59 -2.89
N LEU A 63 -5.19 -0.69 -1.93
CA LEU A 63 -4.61 0.48 -1.29
C LEU A 63 -3.76 1.28 -2.28
N HIS A 64 -3.02 0.61 -3.17
CA HIS A 64 -2.26 1.26 -4.24
C HIS A 64 -3.19 2.05 -5.16
N GLU A 65 -4.23 1.41 -5.71
CA GLU A 65 -5.23 2.08 -6.55
C GLU A 65 -5.89 3.28 -5.86
N LEU A 66 -6.13 3.19 -4.55
CA LEU A 66 -6.69 4.29 -3.77
C LEU A 66 -5.71 5.46 -3.66
N LEU A 67 -4.46 5.18 -3.27
CA LEU A 67 -3.39 6.16 -3.08
C LEU A 67 -2.93 6.83 -4.38
N THR A 68 -3.08 6.13 -5.52
CA THR A 68 -2.78 6.66 -6.86
C THR A 68 -4.01 7.22 -7.58
N LEU A 69 -5.15 7.31 -6.89
CA LEU A 69 -6.40 7.89 -7.42
C LEU A 69 -6.93 7.18 -8.68
N GLU A 70 -6.66 5.89 -8.84
CA GLU A 70 -7.03 5.13 -10.06
C GLU A 70 -8.53 5.22 -10.36
N ASN A 71 -9.36 5.20 -9.32
CA ASN A 71 -10.80 5.05 -9.43
C ASN A 71 -11.60 6.38 -9.32
N VAL A 72 -10.93 7.54 -9.25
CA VAL A 72 -11.62 8.85 -9.03
C VAL A 72 -12.39 9.38 -10.23
N HIS A 73 -12.21 8.75 -11.40
CA HIS A 73 -12.92 9.11 -12.64
C HIS A 73 -14.34 8.56 -12.70
N ASP A 74 -14.70 7.61 -11.83
CA ASP A 74 -16.02 7.00 -11.77
C ASP A 74 -16.90 7.72 -10.73
N PRO A 75 -17.91 8.50 -11.15
CA PRO A 75 -18.74 9.27 -10.23
C PRO A 75 -19.64 8.40 -9.33
N GLU A 76 -19.81 7.10 -9.64
CA GLU A 76 -20.57 6.18 -8.78
C GLU A 76 -19.74 5.66 -7.59
N ARG A 77 -18.44 5.96 -7.57
CA ARG A 77 -17.51 5.52 -6.53
C ARG A 77 -17.29 6.57 -5.46
N ILE A 78 -17.11 6.11 -4.22
CA ILE A 78 -16.87 6.98 -3.08
C ILE A 78 -15.57 7.76 -3.25
N GLU A 79 -14.58 7.17 -3.91
CA GLU A 79 -13.29 7.76 -4.21
C GLU A 79 -13.43 9.06 -5.02
N ALA A 80 -14.36 9.13 -5.96
CA ALA A 80 -14.61 10.35 -6.75
C ALA A 80 -15.20 11.48 -5.89
N ALA A 81 -16.15 11.15 -5.01
CA ALA A 81 -16.73 12.13 -4.09
C ALA A 81 -15.70 12.64 -3.08
N CYS A 82 -14.93 11.74 -2.47
CA CYS A 82 -13.85 12.06 -1.54
C CYS A 82 -12.77 12.94 -2.19
N PHE A 83 -12.32 12.58 -3.39
CA PHE A 83 -11.31 13.36 -4.12
C PHE A 83 -11.80 14.77 -4.47
N ALA A 84 -13.08 14.94 -4.84
CA ALA A 84 -13.64 16.23 -5.19
C ALA A 84 -13.67 17.24 -4.03
N GLU A 85 -13.60 16.77 -2.78
CA GLU A 85 -13.55 17.62 -1.58
C GLU A 85 -12.13 18.10 -1.23
N ILE A 86 -11.09 17.55 -1.88
CA ILE A 86 -9.70 17.89 -1.59
C ILE A 86 -9.30 19.14 -2.37
N ASP A 87 -8.84 20.17 -1.66
CA ASP A 87 -8.17 21.32 -2.28
C ASP A 87 -6.78 20.89 -2.80
N PRO A 88 -6.51 20.95 -4.11
CA PRO A 88 -5.22 20.58 -4.69
C PRO A 88 -4.04 21.41 -4.16
N ASN A 89 -4.29 22.60 -3.61
CA ASN A 89 -3.25 23.45 -3.02
C ASN A 89 -3.05 23.19 -1.52
N SER A 90 -3.79 22.24 -0.94
CA SER A 90 -3.63 21.87 0.45
C SER A 90 -2.29 21.14 0.66
N PRO A 91 -1.53 21.49 1.72
CA PRO A 91 -0.27 20.81 2.04
C PRO A 91 -0.40 19.28 2.21
N ILE A 92 -1.59 18.79 2.58
CA ILE A 92 -1.84 17.36 2.74
C ILE A 92 -1.66 16.56 1.44
N VAL A 93 -1.80 17.21 0.27
CA VAL A 93 -1.61 16.56 -1.03
C VAL A 93 -0.15 16.11 -1.19
N GLU A 94 0.81 16.95 -0.78
CA GLU A 94 2.24 16.60 -0.83
C GLU A 94 2.55 15.43 0.10
N ASP A 95 2.03 15.44 1.32
CA ASP A 95 2.19 14.34 2.28
C ASP A 95 1.64 13.01 1.74
N ILE A 96 0.46 13.06 1.08
CA ILE A 96 -0.14 11.88 0.44
C ILE A 96 0.72 11.40 -0.73
N CYS A 97 1.21 12.30 -1.58
CA CYS A 97 2.09 11.92 -2.69
C CYS A 97 3.37 11.23 -2.20
N LEU A 98 4.04 11.79 -1.19
CA LEU A 98 5.23 11.19 -0.60
C LEU A 98 4.93 9.82 0.02
N LEU A 99 3.80 9.69 0.72
CA LEU A 99 3.36 8.41 1.28
C LEU A 99 3.08 7.36 0.20
N SER A 100 2.43 7.77 -0.89
CA SER A 100 2.13 6.93 -2.06
C SER A 100 3.42 6.45 -2.73
N ASP A 101 4.39 7.34 -2.94
CA ASP A 101 5.68 7.00 -3.55
C ASP A 101 6.46 6.01 -2.68
N GLU A 102 6.57 6.27 -1.37
CA GLU A 102 7.23 5.36 -0.43
C GLU A 102 6.54 3.98 -0.43
N PHE A 103 5.21 3.94 -0.45
CA PHE A 103 4.45 2.69 -0.52
C PHE A 103 4.71 1.92 -1.82
N ILE A 104 4.73 2.62 -2.96
CA ILE A 104 4.99 2.03 -4.29
C ILE A 104 6.38 1.38 -4.33
N ASP A 105 7.39 2.02 -3.75
CA ASP A 105 8.74 1.46 -3.72
C ASP A 105 8.81 0.15 -2.92
N HIS A 106 8.09 0.06 -1.80
CA HIS A 106 7.97 -1.19 -1.03
C HIS A 106 7.22 -2.28 -1.81
N LEU A 107 6.15 -1.93 -2.53
CA LEU A 107 5.44 -2.89 -3.38
C LEU A 107 6.32 -3.43 -4.51
N ARG A 108 7.07 -2.55 -5.19
CA ARG A 108 8.00 -2.95 -6.25
C ARG A 108 9.04 -3.94 -5.72
N ALA A 109 9.67 -3.63 -4.59
CA ALA A 109 10.65 -4.51 -3.96
C ALA A 109 10.03 -5.88 -3.62
N LEU A 110 8.81 -5.89 -3.08
CA LEU A 110 8.08 -7.10 -2.74
C LEU A 110 7.77 -7.99 -3.96
N PHE A 111 7.30 -7.41 -5.06
CA PHE A 111 6.95 -8.17 -6.27
C PHE A 111 8.19 -8.68 -7.00
N ILE A 112 9.27 -7.89 -7.05
CA ILE A 112 10.56 -8.34 -7.61
C ILE A 112 11.08 -9.59 -6.87
N ALA A 113 11.02 -9.60 -5.53
CA ALA A 113 11.47 -10.75 -4.75
C ALA A 113 10.60 -12.01 -4.97
N GLN A 114 9.32 -11.86 -5.33
CA GLN A 114 8.44 -12.99 -5.66
C GLN A 114 8.77 -13.62 -7.02
N GLU A 115 9.16 -12.81 -8.01
CA GLU A 115 9.57 -13.32 -9.33
C GLU A 115 10.87 -14.12 -9.23
N VAL A 116 11.86 -13.63 -8.47
CA VAL A 116 13.15 -14.32 -8.26
C VAL A 116 12.96 -15.67 -7.56
N SER A 117 12.01 -15.76 -6.61
CA SER A 117 11.69 -17.02 -5.91
C SER A 117 11.07 -18.09 -6.83
N SER A 118 10.62 -17.74 -8.04
CA SER A 118 10.00 -18.68 -8.99
C SER A 118 10.98 -19.25 -10.02
N THR A 119 12.24 -18.81 -10.03
CA THR A 119 13.23 -19.13 -11.08
C THR A 119 14.38 -20.07 -10.68
N GLU A 120 14.35 -20.75 -9.53
CA GLU A 120 15.39 -21.78 -9.26
C GLU A 120 15.25 -22.97 -10.24
N PRO A 121 16.26 -23.24 -11.10
CA PRO A 121 16.25 -24.41 -11.97
C PRO A 121 16.67 -25.65 -11.18
N SER A 122 15.89 -26.71 -11.33
CA SER A 122 16.21 -28.07 -10.87
C SER A 122 17.65 -28.46 -11.24
N PRO A 123 18.52 -28.88 -10.29
CA PRO A 123 19.78 -29.49 -10.64
C PRO A 123 19.48 -30.88 -11.24
N ALA A 124 19.94 -31.10 -12.47
CA ALA A 124 19.99 -32.41 -13.11
C ALA A 124 21.30 -33.11 -12.78
#